data_AF-A0A7D5P854-F1
#
_entry.id   AF-A0A7D5P854-F1
#
_cell.length_a   1.000
_cell.length_b   1.000
_cell.length_c   1.000
_cell.angle_alpha   90.00
_cell.angle_beta   90.00
_cell.angle_gamma   90.00
#
_symmetry.space_group_name_H-M   'P 1'
#
loop_
_entity.id
_entity.type
_entity.pdbx_description
1 polymer ?
#
loop_
_entity_poly.entity_id
_entity_poly.type
_entity_poly.pdbx_seq_one_letter_code
_entity_poly.pdbx_strand_id
1 'polypeptide(L)' 'MGTKQVRLSEDVYAKIADKKRPEESFSDAIDRLTSDWSLAEWAGWMSDAEAERHRERLSELEAADRRETEALVEDLDLE' A
#
# COMPACT_ATOMS: atom_id res chain seq x y z
N MET A 1 -17.14 -16.05 -20.35
CA MET A 1 -16.68 -16.51 -19.03
C MET A 1 -17.87 -17.06 -18.26
N GLY A 2 -17.74 -18.23 -17.64
CA GLY A 2 -18.83 -18.81 -16.86
C GLY A 2 -19.01 -18.09 -15.53
N THR A 3 -20.25 -17.82 -15.13
CA THR A 3 -20.53 -17.25 -13.80
C THR A 3 -20.60 -18.35 -12.76
N LYS A 4 -20.10 -18.08 -11.55
CA LYS A 4 -20.24 -18.93 -10.36
C LYS A 4 -21.02 -18.16 -9.32
N GLN A 5 -21.95 -18.83 -8.64
CA GLN A 5 -22.66 -18.26 -7.50
C GLN A 5 -21.97 -18.71 -6.22
N VAL A 6 -21.62 -17.77 -5.36
CA VAL A 6 -20.98 -18.02 -4.05
C VAL A 6 -21.76 -17.28 -2.96
N ARG A 7 -21.80 -17.86 -1.76
CA ARG A 7 -22.40 -17.20 -0.60
C ARG A 7 -21.33 -16.40 0.13
N LEU A 8 -21.59 -15.12 0.37
CA LEU A 8 -20.74 -14.25 1.16
C LEU A 8 -21.36 -14.06 2.56
N SER A 9 -20.50 -13.91 3.58
CA SER A 9 -20.97 -13.39 4.87
C SER A 9 -21.30 -11.91 4.74
N GLU A 10 -22.14 -11.40 5.63
CA GLU A 10 -22.53 -9.99 5.65
C GLU A 10 -21.32 -9.06 5.77
N ASP A 11 -20.35 -9.42 6.62
CA ASP A 11 -19.12 -8.65 6.81
C ASP A 11 -18.29 -8.55 5.52
N VAL A 12 -18.18 -9.64 4.76
CA VAL A 12 -17.43 -9.66 3.51
C VAL A 12 -18.16 -8.83 2.45
N TYR A 13 -19.48 -8.95 2.38
CA TYR A 13 -20.30 -8.12 1.50
C TYR A 13 -20.12 -6.62 1.80
N ALA A 14 -20.21 -6.23 3.08
CA ALA A 14 -20.05 -4.84 3.51
C ALA A 14 -18.67 -4.27 3.13
N LYS A 15 -17.60 -5.06 3.29
CA LYS A 15 -16.25 -4.67 2.87
C LYS A 15 -16.14 -4.42 1.36
N ILE A 16 -16.75 -5.29 0.54
CA ILE A 16 -16.74 -5.10 -0.91
C ILE A 16 -17.57 -3.88 -1.30
N ALA A 17 -18.71 -3.66 -0.64
CA ALA A 17 -19.57 -2.50 -0.87
C ALA A 17 -18.87 -1.17 -0.55
N ASP A 18 -18.11 -1.08 0.54
CA ASP A 18 -17.29 0.09 0.89
C ASP A 18 -16.24 0.42 -0.19
N LYS A 19 -15.65 -0.61 -0.79
CA LYS A 19 -14.58 -0.48 -1.79
C LYS A 19 -15.08 -0.36 -3.23
N LYS A 20 -16.38 -0.50 -3.47
CA LYS A 20 -16.99 -0.45 -4.80
C LYS A 20 -17.07 0.99 -5.30
N ARG A 21 -16.61 1.25 -6.52
CA ARG A 21 -16.77 2.57 -7.15
C ARG A 21 -18.21 2.76 -7.67
N PRO A 22 -18.69 4.02 -7.82
CA PRO A 22 -20.05 4.28 -8.27
C PRO A 22 -20.43 3.61 -9.59
N GLU A 23 -19.49 3.57 -10.54
CA GLU A 23 -19.68 3.02 -11.89
C GLU A 23 -19.39 1.52 -12.02
N GLU A 24 -18.81 0.88 -11.00
CA GLU A 24 -18.46 -0.54 -11.02
C GLU A 24 -19.64 -1.42 -10.62
N SER A 25 -19.72 -2.66 -11.13
CA SER A 25 -20.55 -3.72 -10.52
C SER A 25 -19.82 -4.38 -9.35
N PHE A 26 -20.52 -5.24 -8.60
CA PHE A 26 -19.87 -6.05 -7.55
C PHE A 26 -18.85 -7.03 -8.14
N SER A 27 -19.13 -7.60 -9.32
CA SER A 27 -18.19 -8.48 -10.01
C SER A 27 -16.94 -7.70 -10.44
N ASP A 28 -17.09 -6.48 -10.97
CA ASP A 28 -15.94 -5.64 -11.35
C ASP A 28 -15.11 -5.22 -10.13
N ALA A 29 -15.79 -4.91 -9.02
CA ALA A 29 -15.11 -4.59 -7.76
C ALA A 29 -14.33 -5.79 -7.22
N ILE A 30 -14.91 -7.00 -7.26
CA ILE A 30 -14.21 -8.23 -6.88
C ILE A 30 -13.03 -8.44 -7.81
N ASP A 31 -13.25 -8.45 -9.12
CA ASP A 31 -12.20 -8.67 -10.11
C ASP A 31 -11.07 -7.65 -9.94
N ARG A 32 -11.32 -6.37 -9.64
CA ARG A 32 -10.28 -5.38 -9.35
C ARG A 32 -9.57 -5.61 -8.02
N LEU A 33 -10.31 -5.94 -6.96
CA LEU A 33 -9.73 -6.19 -5.63
C LEU A 33 -8.92 -7.50 -5.60
N THR A 34 -9.20 -8.42 -6.53
CA THR A 34 -8.53 -9.71 -6.65
C THR A 34 -7.62 -9.83 -7.89
N SER A 35 -7.64 -8.87 -8.81
CA SER A 35 -6.76 -8.85 -9.98
C SER A 35 -5.36 -8.43 -9.56
N ASP A 36 -4.48 -9.43 -9.55
CA ASP A 36 -3.05 -9.40 -9.86
C ASP A 36 -2.28 -8.14 -9.45
N TRP A 37 -2.10 -8.03 -8.13
CA TRP A 37 -0.77 -7.96 -7.55
C TRP A 37 -0.80 -8.63 -6.19
N SER A 38 -0.37 -9.89 -6.14
CA SER A 38 -0.02 -10.47 -4.85
C SER A 38 1.32 -9.86 -4.41
N LEU A 39 1.44 -9.46 -3.13
CA LEU A 39 2.74 -9.07 -2.57
C LEU A 39 3.80 -10.19 -2.72
N ALA A 40 3.34 -11.43 -2.88
CA ALA A 40 4.19 -12.58 -3.19
C ALA A 40 4.82 -12.49 -4.60
N GLU A 41 4.14 -11.93 -5.59
CA GLU A 41 4.71 -11.65 -6.92
C GLU A 41 5.68 -10.47 -6.92
N TRP A 42 5.66 -9.65 -5.86
CA TRP A 42 6.68 -8.62 -5.65
C TRP A 42 7.99 -9.22 -5.11
N ALA A 43 7.98 -10.42 -4.53
CA ALA A 43 9.20 -11.04 -4.04
C ALA A 43 10.17 -11.36 -5.20
N GLY A 44 11.41 -10.88 -5.09
CA GLY A 44 12.46 -11.09 -6.11
C GLY A 44 12.58 -10.00 -7.18
N TRP A 45 11.79 -8.93 -7.11
CA TRP A 45 11.94 -7.78 -8.03
C TRP A 45 13.21 -6.97 -7.80
N MET A 46 13.78 -7.06 -6.59
CA MET A 46 15.08 -6.49 -6.22
C MET A 46 15.99 -7.61 -5.74
N SER A 47 17.25 -7.56 -6.16
CA SER A 47 18.32 -8.31 -5.51
C SER A 47 18.54 -7.81 -4.07
N ASP A 48 19.10 -8.66 -3.21
CA ASP A 48 19.44 -8.26 -1.83
C ASP A 48 20.34 -7.01 -1.80
N ALA A 49 21.25 -6.88 -2.77
CA ALA A 49 22.11 -5.71 -2.90
C ALA A 49 21.35 -4.44 -3.31
N GLU A 50 20.33 -4.55 -4.18
CA GLU A 50 19.46 -3.43 -4.51
C GLU A 50 18.59 -3.03 -3.32
N ALA A 51 18.04 -4.03 -2.60
CA ALA A 51 17.25 -3.80 -1.41
C ALA A 51 18.08 -3.08 -0.33
N GLU A 52 19.34 -3.49 -0.15
CA GLU A 52 20.24 -2.84 0.81
C GLU A 52 20.57 -1.41 0.42
N ARG A 53 20.93 -1.15 -0.85
CA ARG A 53 21.14 0.22 -1.35
C ARG A 53 19.91 1.10 -1.16
N HIS A 54 18.71 0.54 -1.35
CA HIS A 54 17.48 1.27 -1.13
C HIS A 54 17.26 1.60 0.36
N ARG A 55 17.57 0.67 1.28
CA ARG A 55 17.55 0.95 2.72
C ARG A 55 18.55 2.01 3.12
N GLU A 56 19.77 1.97 2.59
CA GLU A 56 20.78 3.00 2.83
C GLU A 56 20.29 4.39 2.42
N ARG A 57 19.69 4.51 1.23
CA ARG A 57 19.12 5.78 0.75
C ARG A 57 17.97 6.28 1.62
N LEU A 58 17.10 5.39 2.08
CA LEU A 58 16.03 5.77 3.00
C LEU A 58 16.60 6.27 4.34
N SER A 59 17.60 5.58 4.88
CA SER A 59 18.28 5.99 6.11
C SER A 59 18.97 7.36 5.97
N GLU A 60 19.61 7.63 4.83
CA GLU A 60 20.18 8.94 4.50
C GLU A 60 19.11 10.05 4.49
N LEU A 61 17.96 9.77 3.87
CA LEU A 61 16.84 10.70 3.79
C LEU A 61 16.23 10.96 5.17
N GLU A 62 15.95 9.91 5.95
CA GLU A 62 15.41 10.03 7.31
C GLU A 62 16.37 10.82 8.23
N ALA A 63 17.68 10.61 8.08
CA ALA A 63 18.66 11.37 8.83
C ALA A 63 18.70 12.84 8.41
N ALA A 64 18.49 13.14 7.13
CA ALA A 64 18.39 14.52 6.64
C ALA A 64 17.13 15.21 7.16
N ASP A 65 15.98 14.55 7.03
CA ASP A 65 14.67 15.04 7.47
C ASP A 65 14.65 15.32 8.98
N ARG A 66 15.27 14.42 9.76
CA ARG A 66 15.44 14.62 11.20
C ARG A 66 16.28 15.84 11.53
N ARG A 67 17.43 16.03 10.87
CA ARG A 67 18.28 17.21 11.07
C ARG A 67 17.57 18.51 10.70
N GLU A 68 16.80 18.49 9.61
CA GLU A 68 16.00 19.64 9.19
C GLU A 68 14.91 19.96 10.21
N THR A 69 14.23 18.93 10.71
CA THR A 69 13.22 19.08 11.77
C THR A 69 13.84 19.61 13.06
N GLU A 70 14.98 19.07 13.51
CA GLU A 70 15.72 19.54 14.69
C GLU A 70 16.12 21.02 14.53
N ALA A 71 16.66 21.39 13.37
CA ALA A 71 17.02 22.78 13.08
C ALA A 71 15.80 23.72 13.06
N LEU A 72 14.66 23.26 12.55
CA LEU A 72 13.41 24.03 12.56
C LEU A 72 12.87 24.20 13.98
N VAL A 73 12.95 23.16 14.81
CA VAL A 73 12.54 23.21 16.23
C VAL A 73 13.39 24.22 16.99
N GLU A 74 14.72 24.23 16.76
CA GLU A 74 15.63 25.23 17.34
C GLU A 74 15.32 26.66 16.87
N ASP A 75 15.08 26.88 15.57
CA ASP A 75 14.76 28.21 15.02
C ASP A 75 13.43 28.77 15.57
N LEU A 76 12.46 27.89 15.83
CA LEU A 76 11.15 28.26 16.35
C LEU A 76 11.10 28.34 17.89
N ASP A 77 12.20 28.08 18.58
CA ASP A 77 12.32 28.08 20.06
C ASP A 77 11.25 27.19 20.73
N LEU A 78 10.95 26.06 20.09
CA LEU A 78 9.99 25.08 20.58
C LEU A 78 10.75 24.03 21.40
N GLU A 79 10.66 24.09 22.73
CA GLU A 79 11.22 23.07 23.64
C GLU A 79 10.42 21.74 23.63
#